data_AF-A0A1F6VGY2-F1
#
_entry.id   AF-A0A1F6VGY2-F1
#
_cell.length_a   1.000
_cell.length_b   1.000
_cell.length_c   1.000
_cell.angle_alpha   90.00
_cell.angle_beta   90.00
_cell.angle_gamma   90.00
#
_symmetry.space_group_name_H-M   'P 1'
#
loop_
_entity.id
_entity.type
_entity.pdbx_description
1 polymer ?
#
loop_
_entity_poly.entity_id
_entity_poly.type
_entity_poly.pdbx_seq_one_letter_code
_entity_poly.pdbx_strand_id
1 'polypeptide(L)'
;MQSPGGVFLGDTHGLQINLKRFGATAERIVKGLYSEFFETRLPETHAVSVFFTELQKDSSAIDRTEVKELLGFLKNAQLHRRGDDVIQIRFVNADEDEYSSVWFIRIVEAVSFFGFTLPK
;
A
#
# COMPACT_ATOMS: atom_id res chain seq x y z
N MET A 1 -5.83 -25.15 13.97
CA MET A 1 -7.10 -24.92 13.24
C MET A 1 -6.87 -23.79 12.25
N GLN A 2 -7.05 -24.02 10.95
CA GLN A 2 -6.70 -23.07 9.89
C GLN A 2 -7.93 -22.22 9.58
N SER A 3 -7.88 -20.90 9.80
CA SER A 3 -8.96 -20.02 9.35
C SER A 3 -8.83 -19.78 7.83
N PRO A 4 -9.93 -19.64 7.08
CA PRO A 4 -9.90 -19.39 5.63
C PRO A 4 -9.09 -18.14 5.23
N GLY A 5 -8.90 -17.20 6.17
CA GLY A 5 -8.10 -15.98 6.00
C GLY A 5 -6.58 -16.17 6.09
N GLY A 6 -6.08 -17.38 6.41
CA GLY A 6 -4.64 -17.63 6.51
C GLY A 6 -4.00 -17.15 7.81
N VAL A 7 -4.79 -16.91 8.86
CA VAL A 7 -4.29 -16.67 10.21
C VAL A 7 -4.05 -18.03 10.88
N PHE A 8 -2.80 -18.27 11.29
CA PHE A 8 -2.41 -19.43 12.07
C PHE A 8 -2.22 -19.00 13.53
N LEU A 9 -2.97 -19.62 14.44
CA LEU A 9 -2.70 -19.60 15.87
C LEU A 9 -1.79 -20.79 16.17
N GLY A 10 -0.49 -20.54 16.33
CA GLY A 10 0.45 -21.49 16.93
C GLY A 10 0.53 -21.27 18.44
N ASP A 11 0.99 -22.28 19.20
CA ASP A 11 1.12 -22.26 20.67
C ASP A 11 2.16 -21.27 21.23
N THR A 12 2.61 -20.33 20.41
CA THR A 12 3.36 -19.14 20.82
C THR A 12 2.58 -17.93 20.34
N HIS A 13 2.40 -16.92 21.21
CA HIS A 13 1.61 -15.71 20.98
C HIS A 13 2.21 -14.83 19.86
N GLY A 14 2.23 -15.32 18.63
CA GLY A 14 2.82 -14.69 17.46
C GLY A 14 1.85 -14.78 16.30
N LEU A 15 1.32 -13.63 15.89
CA LEU A 15 0.56 -13.51 14.65
C LEU A 15 1.52 -13.69 13.46
N GLN A 16 1.56 -14.88 12.86
CA GLN A 16 2.27 -15.09 11.60
C GLN A 16 1.45 -14.54 10.44
N ILE A 17 1.76 -13.32 10.00
CA ILE A 17 1.18 -12.73 8.79
C ILE A 17 1.85 -13.37 7.58
N ASN A 18 1.06 -14.00 6.71
CA ASN A 18 1.53 -14.44 5.41
C ASN A 18 1.72 -13.23 4.48
N LEU A 19 2.92 -12.66 4.48
CA LEU A 19 3.27 -11.47 3.72
C LEU A 19 3.03 -11.63 2.21
N LYS A 20 3.12 -12.85 1.66
CA LYS A 20 2.84 -13.12 0.24
C LYS A 20 1.36 -12.94 -0.09
N ARG A 21 0.46 -13.49 0.74
CA ARG A 21 -0.99 -13.31 0.58
C ARG A 21 -1.39 -11.86 0.83
N PHE A 22 -0.75 -11.22 1.78
CA PHE A 22 -0.98 -9.81 2.06
C PHE A 22 -0.53 -8.92 0.88
N GLY A 23 0.65 -9.20 0.31
CA GLY A 23 1.14 -8.59 -0.94
C GLY A 23 0.14 -8.65 -2.08
N ALA A 24 -0.34 -9.85 -2.42
CA ALA A 24 -1.33 -10.02 -3.49
C ALA A 24 -2.66 -9.29 -3.19
N THR A 25 -3.02 -9.14 -1.92
CA THR A 25 -4.22 -8.37 -1.52
C THR A 25 -3.97 -6.88 -1.67
N ALA A 26 -2.82 -6.38 -1.22
CA ALA A 26 -2.41 -4.98 -1.37
C ALA A 26 -2.33 -4.57 -2.85
N GLU A 27 -1.78 -5.42 -3.72
CA GLU A 27 -1.75 -5.17 -5.17
C GLU A 27 -3.17 -5.02 -5.76
N ARG A 28 -4.11 -5.87 -5.34
CA ARG A 28 -5.51 -5.76 -5.78
C ARG A 28 -6.17 -4.50 -5.27
N ILE A 29 -5.88 -4.08 -4.03
CA ILE A 29 -6.35 -2.80 -3.48
C ILE A 29 -5.85 -1.66 -4.35
N VAL A 30 -4.55 -1.60 -4.65
CA VAL A 30 -3.97 -0.53 -5.49
C VAL A 30 -4.61 -0.52 -6.89
N LYS A 31 -4.81 -1.69 -7.53
CA LYS A 31 -5.52 -1.77 -8.83
C LYS A 31 -6.95 -1.24 -8.74
N GLY A 32 -7.67 -1.58 -7.67
CA GLY A 32 -9.03 -1.09 -7.43
C GLY A 32 -9.08 0.42 -7.24
N LEU A 33 -8.18 0.95 -6.39
CA LEU A 33 -8.07 2.38 -6.14
C LEU A 33 -7.69 3.15 -7.41
N TYR A 34 -6.74 2.63 -8.20
CA TYR A 34 -6.41 3.21 -9.49
C TYR A 34 -7.66 3.34 -10.37
N SER A 35 -8.44 2.27 -10.49
CA SER A 35 -9.66 2.29 -11.30
C SER A 35 -10.75 3.22 -10.77
N GLU A 36 -10.82 3.42 -9.45
CA GLU A 36 -11.76 4.35 -8.82
C GLU A 36 -11.35 5.80 -9.06
N PHE A 37 -10.09 6.14 -8.80
CA PHE A 37 -9.61 7.54 -8.83
C PHE A 37 -9.35 8.09 -10.23
N PHE A 38 -8.95 7.24 -11.19
CA PHE A 38 -8.72 7.66 -12.57
C PHE A 38 -9.88 7.30 -13.50
N GLU A 39 -10.95 6.71 -12.97
CA GLU A 39 -12.12 6.25 -13.73
C GLU A 39 -11.77 5.35 -14.94
N THR A 40 -10.61 4.70 -14.90
CA THR A 40 -10.08 3.86 -15.98
C THR A 40 -9.27 2.69 -15.44
N ARG A 41 -9.24 1.58 -16.19
CA ARG A 41 -8.44 0.42 -15.81
C ARG A 41 -6.96 0.70 -16.01
N LEU A 42 -6.12 0.17 -15.11
CA LEU A 42 -4.68 0.20 -15.31
C LEU A 42 -4.32 -0.55 -16.62
N PRO A 43 -3.56 0.05 -17.54
CA PRO A 43 -3.19 -0.59 -18.80
C PRO A 43 -2.40 -1.88 -18.60
N GLU A 44 -2.51 -2.80 -19.56
CA GLU A 44 -1.77 -4.06 -19.52
C GLU A 44 -0.25 -3.89 -19.67
N THR A 45 0.22 -2.71 -20.11
CA THR A 45 1.65 -2.36 -20.14
C THR A 45 2.23 -2.08 -18.75
N HIS A 46 1.37 -1.94 -17.74
CA HIS A 46 1.76 -1.60 -16.39
C HIS A 46 1.54 -2.78 -15.42
N ALA A 47 2.36 -2.80 -14.37
CA ALA A 47 2.25 -3.71 -13.25
C ALA A 47 2.04 -2.92 -11.95
N VAL A 48 1.50 -3.63 -10.96
CA VAL A 48 1.44 -3.11 -9.60
C VAL A 48 2.50 -3.81 -8.79
N SER A 49 3.28 -3.03 -8.04
CA SER A 49 4.18 -3.55 -7.00
C SER A 49 3.81 -2.91 -5.66
N VAL A 50 4.09 -3.63 -4.58
CA VAL A 50 3.79 -3.17 -3.23
C VAL A 50 5.01 -3.32 -2.33
N PHE A 51 5.19 -2.34 -1.47
CA PHE A 51 6.28 -2.26 -0.51
C PHE A 51 5.70 -2.06 0.89
N PHE A 52 5.98 -3.02 1.78
CA PHE A 52 5.53 -2.96 3.17
C PHE A 52 6.58 -2.28 4.03
N THR A 53 6.17 -1.24 4.74
CA THR A 53 7.01 -0.59 5.73
C THR A 53 6.49 -0.89 7.12
N GLU A 54 7.30 -1.51 7.97
CA GLU A 54 6.98 -1.70 9.39
C GLU A 54 7.19 -0.41 10.20
N LEU A 55 6.76 0.76 9.68
CA LEU A 55 6.97 2.08 10.32
C LEU A 55 6.45 2.15 11.76
N GLN A 56 5.49 1.30 12.10
CA GLN A 56 4.91 1.24 13.45
C GLN A 56 5.74 0.44 14.45
N LYS A 57 6.54 -0.52 13.98
CA LYS A 57 7.40 -1.34 14.84
C LYS A 57 8.81 -0.79 14.91
N ASP A 58 9.25 -0.14 13.83
CA ASP A 58 10.59 0.42 13.71
C ASP A 58 10.49 1.85 13.17
N SER A 59 10.49 2.81 14.09
CA SER A 59 10.50 4.22 13.74
C SER A 59 11.75 4.61 12.95
N SER A 60 12.85 3.84 13.04
CA SER A 60 14.06 4.10 12.24
C SER A 60 13.88 3.75 10.75
N ALA A 61 12.82 3.00 10.40
CA ALA A 61 12.46 2.79 9.00
C ALA A 61 12.06 4.10 8.30
N ILE A 62 11.63 5.12 9.04
CA ILE A 62 11.39 6.46 8.49
C ILE A 62 12.69 7.17 8.11
N ASP A 63 13.82 6.75 8.69
CA ASP A 63 15.10 7.40 8.45
C ASP A 63 15.79 6.94 7.17
N ARG A 64 15.31 5.84 6.59
CA ARG A 64 15.77 5.32 5.30
C ARG A 64 15.49 6.35 4.21
N THR A 65 16.51 6.66 3.41
CA THR A 65 16.45 7.69 2.37
C THR A 65 15.29 7.45 1.42
N GLU A 66 15.07 6.19 1.02
CA GLU A 66 14.02 5.83 0.05
C GLU A 66 12.62 6.11 0.63
N VAL A 67 12.42 5.87 1.92
CA VAL A 67 11.14 6.17 2.60
C VAL A 67 10.93 7.67 2.72
N LYS A 68 11.97 8.44 3.03
CA LYS A 68 11.89 9.91 3.09
C LYS A 68 11.54 10.51 1.75
N GLU A 69 12.13 10.00 0.66
CA GLU A 69 11.82 10.43 -0.70
C GLU A 69 10.36 10.15 -1.06
N LEU A 70 9.87 8.92 -0.81
CA LEU A 70 8.47 8.55 -1.04
C LEU A 70 7.49 9.43 -0.25
N LEU A 71 7.78 9.67 1.03
CA LEU A 71 6.98 10.57 1.86
C LEU A 71 7.07 12.03 1.37
N GLY A 72 8.20 12.43 0.81
CA GLY A 72 8.40 13.73 0.17
C GLY A 72 7.44 13.95 -0.99
N PHE A 73 7.34 12.97 -1.90
CA PHE A 73 6.40 13.01 -3.03
C PHE A 73 4.94 13.11 -2.57
N LEU A 74 4.60 12.42 -1.47
CA LEU A 74 3.22 12.35 -0.95
C LEU A 74 2.87 13.46 0.05
N LYS A 75 3.83 14.30 0.44
CA LYS A 75 3.65 15.33 1.48
C LYS A 75 2.49 16.27 1.15
N ASN A 76 2.43 16.71 -0.10
CA ASN A 76 1.42 17.64 -0.61
C ASN A 76 0.23 16.95 -1.29
N ALA A 77 0.26 15.62 -1.39
CA ALA A 77 -0.86 14.86 -1.94
C ALA A 77 -2.11 15.03 -1.08
N GLN A 78 -3.27 15.12 -1.74
CA GLN A 78 -4.56 15.16 -1.05
C GLN A 78 -4.74 13.88 -0.22
N LEU A 79 -5.19 14.06 1.03
CA LEU A 79 -5.58 12.95 1.89
C LEU A 79 -7.03 12.57 1.61
N HIS A 80 -7.24 11.35 1.12
CA HIS A 80 -8.55 10.74 0.97
C HIS A 80 -8.82 9.81 2.14
N ARG A 81 -10.01 9.92 2.73
CA ARG A 81 -10.48 9.13 3.87
C ARG A 81 -11.72 8.33 3.50
N ARG A 82 -11.84 7.11 4.02
CA ARG A 82 -13.00 6.22 3.83
C ARG A 82 -13.35 5.50 5.13
N GLY A 83 -14.66 5.30 5.34
CA GLY A 83 -15.21 4.54 6.46
C GLY A 83 -14.78 5.11 7.81
N ASP A 84 -15.10 6.38 8.08
CA ASP A 84 -14.77 7.04 9.35
C ASP A 84 -13.29 6.91 9.74
N ASP A 85 -12.41 7.30 8.82
CA ASP A 85 -10.94 7.25 8.97
C ASP A 85 -10.30 5.85 9.05
N VAL A 86 -11.06 4.79 8.83
CA VAL A 86 -10.53 3.42 8.75
C VAL A 86 -9.50 3.25 7.63
N ILE A 87 -9.71 3.90 6.49
CA ILE A 87 -8.75 3.87 5.38
C ILE A 87 -8.31 5.29 5.04
N GLN A 88 -7.01 5.50 5.04
CA GLN A 88 -6.35 6.73 4.63
C GLN A 88 -5.52 6.47 3.39
N ILE A 89 -5.71 7.29 2.37
CA ILE A 89 -5.08 7.13 1.06
C ILE A 89 -4.47 8.48 0.66
N ARG A 90 -3.21 8.45 0.26
CA ARG A 90 -2.54 9.54 -0.45
C ARG A 90 -1.92 8.95 -1.70
N PHE A 91 -1.98 9.67 -2.81
CA PHE A 91 -1.31 9.26 -4.03
C PHE A 91 -0.88 10.44 -4.88
N VAL A 92 0.08 10.19 -5.76
CA VAL A 92 0.55 11.13 -6.79
C VAL A 92 0.85 10.34 -8.07
N ASN A 93 0.65 10.97 -9.22
CA ASN A 93 1.10 10.42 -10.51
C ASN A 93 2.55 10.84 -10.76
N ALA A 94 3.25 10.05 -11.56
CA ALA A 94 4.52 10.47 -12.12
C ALA A 94 4.26 11.47 -13.25
N ASP A 95 5.05 12.54 -13.32
CA ASP A 95 4.88 13.57 -14.35
C ASP A 95 5.21 13.05 -15.77
N GLU A 96 6.10 12.06 -15.87
CA GLU A 96 6.60 11.51 -17.14
C GLU A 96 5.71 10.41 -17.75
N ASP A 97 4.84 9.81 -16.94
CA ASP A 97 3.99 8.69 -17.35
C ASP A 97 2.64 8.74 -16.61
N GLU A 98 1.59 9.01 -17.38
CA GLU A 98 0.23 9.23 -16.87
C GLU A 98 -0.35 8.03 -16.11
N TYR A 99 0.14 6.81 -16.39
CA TYR A 99 -0.31 5.58 -15.74
C TYR A 99 0.57 5.16 -14.57
N SER A 100 1.71 5.84 -14.37
CA SER A 100 2.59 5.62 -13.23
C SER A 100 2.16 6.44 -12.03
N SER A 101 2.13 5.82 -10.87
CA SER A 101 1.68 6.46 -9.64
C SER A 101 2.24 5.82 -8.39
N VAL A 102 2.41 6.63 -7.35
CA VAL A 102 2.83 6.21 -6.01
C VAL A 102 1.65 6.38 -5.07
N TRP A 103 1.39 5.34 -4.28
CA TRP A 103 0.29 5.27 -3.32
C TRP A 103 0.84 5.04 -1.93
N PHE A 104 0.28 5.71 -0.94
CA PHE A 104 0.43 5.38 0.46
C PHE A 104 -0.95 5.10 1.06
N ILE A 105 -1.10 3.90 1.60
CA ILE A 105 -2.36 3.40 2.12
C ILE A 105 -2.15 2.97 3.56
N ARG A 106 -2.99 3.49 4.47
CA ARG A 106 -3.02 3.12 5.89
C ARG A 106 -4.41 2.62 6.25
N ILE A 107 -4.46 1.46 6.92
CA ILE A 107 -5.69 0.76 7.32
C ILE A 107 -5.73 0.60 8.84
N VAL A 108 -6.80 1.07 9.48
CA VAL A 108 -7.10 0.98 10.94
C VAL A 108 -5.90 1.39 11.80
N GLU A 109 -5.13 2.37 11.33
CA GLU A 109 -3.88 2.79 11.96
C GLU A 109 -2.84 1.70 12.26
N ALA A 110 -3.06 0.44 11.84
CA ALA A 110 -2.28 -0.74 12.25
C ALA A 110 -1.41 -1.29 11.11
N VAL A 111 -1.82 -1.04 9.87
CA VAL A 111 -1.08 -1.48 8.68
C VAL A 111 -0.93 -0.34 7.71
N SER A 112 0.28 -0.15 7.21
CA SER A 112 0.61 0.81 6.17
C SER A 112 1.48 0.17 5.10
N PHE A 113 1.24 0.52 3.85
CA PHE A 113 2.07 0.08 2.73
C PHE A 113 2.10 1.12 1.63
N PHE A 114 3.15 1.03 0.82
CA PHE A 114 3.27 1.77 -0.42
C PHE A 114 2.87 0.88 -1.59
N GLY A 115 2.17 1.45 -2.55
CA GLY A 115 1.82 0.82 -3.81
C GLY A 115 2.40 1.64 -4.96
N PHE A 116 2.76 0.96 -6.03
CA PHE A 116 3.27 1.60 -7.24
C PHE A 116 2.54 1.03 -8.45
N THR A 117 2.13 1.88 -9.39
CA THR A 117 1.86 1.48 -10.76
C THR A 117 3.05 1.90 -11.60
N LEU A 118 3.65 0.97 -12.33
CA LEU A 118 4.87 1.20 -13.12
C LEU A 118 4.81 0.40 -14.43
N PRO A 119 5.52 0.80 -15.49
CA PRO A 119 5.69 -0.01 -16.69
C PRO A 119 6.30 -1.39 -16.35
N LYS A 120 5.90 -2.40 -17.11
CA LYS A 120 6.44 -3.77 -17.01
C LYS A 120 7.88 -3.89 -17.47
#